data_AF-A0A7S0FQT4-F1
#
_entry.id   AF-A0A7S0FQT4-F1
#
_cell.length_a   1.000
_cell.length_b   1.000
_cell.length_c   1.000
_cell.angle_alpha   90.00
_cell.angle_beta   90.00
_cell.angle_gamma   90.00
#
_symmetry.space_group_name_H-M   'P 1'
#
loop_
_entity.id
_entity.type
_entity.pdbx_description
1 polymer ?
#
loop_
_entity_poly.entity_id
_entity_poly.type
_entity_poly.pdbx_seq_one_letter_code
_entity_poly.pdbx_strand_id
1 'polypeptide(L)'
;VMEQEQASEQVELQVPRFEGKLVEIHGVDGRIEARGGVLVAASGLRGRAHWDDEHDLYAVRTFDGHQLDLPEANLREFVRPNPEEGGYDYAWPSPGYEEEFSVRVAGTIRKKGYVVVQMFDGEDIRRQAVQAARERQDFVLPKPEFEEAYLGRNASSKVSMLRQDDPADSAVEHYNHQVKQMATALYALAEDFFGFRPDNYRSGTMVRMSLEGPDEREVLNPGPLQRAKVDSSLIEGHLDFVQRRRMCIMYLVDNGGGSLELHPREDLRQPDVLLPLTKDKIVVFRHDLMGYTYKPKAGQDLVVQSWFMEEQQKLRLDGFEGDQSAVEESLGLATIPLGKDQRVHIMAGMCRMPGGCYTMDRYWAAFSAQIDGFVDIPLGRWDMTPYYNPDSEQFGAQGRSVTRH
;
A
#
# COMPACT_ATOMS: atom_id res chain seq x y z
N VAL A 1 4.05 63.32 18.55
CA VAL A 1 4.53 61.97 18.90
C VAL A 1 4.79 61.28 17.58
N MET A 2 6.04 60.90 17.35
CA MET A 2 6.57 60.35 16.09
C MET A 2 5.87 59.03 15.75
N GLU A 3 5.26 58.93 14.57
CA GLU A 3 4.95 57.65 13.94
C GLU A 3 6.22 57.16 13.23
N GLN A 4 6.88 56.17 13.82
CA GLN A 4 7.89 55.38 13.14
C GLN A 4 7.17 54.32 12.30
N GLU A 5 7.23 54.47 10.98
CA GLU A 5 6.99 53.38 10.04
C GLU A 5 8.05 52.30 10.28
N GLN A 6 7.66 51.19 10.91
CA GLN A 6 8.43 49.96 10.87
C GLN A 6 8.26 49.33 9.49
N ALA A 7 9.23 49.57 8.63
CA ALA A 7 9.44 48.80 7.41
C ALA A 7 9.60 47.33 7.80
N SER A 8 8.62 46.51 7.39
CA SER A 8 8.70 45.07 7.48
C SER A 8 9.66 44.60 6.40
N GLU A 9 10.91 44.31 6.77
CA GLU A 9 11.86 43.59 5.93
C GLU A 9 11.27 42.20 5.63
N GLN A 10 10.64 42.05 4.46
CA GLN A 10 10.43 40.74 3.87
C GLN A 10 11.81 40.23 3.44
N VAL A 11 12.43 39.44 4.30
CA VAL A 11 13.59 38.63 3.93
C VAL A 11 13.13 37.66 2.85
N GLU A 12 13.47 37.92 1.60
CA GLU A 12 13.43 36.90 0.54
C GLU A 12 14.36 35.76 0.98
N LEU A 13 13.78 34.70 1.53
CA LEU A 13 14.49 33.45 1.78
C LEU A 13 14.98 32.94 0.43
N GLN A 14 16.27 33.14 0.15
CA GLN A 14 16.92 32.54 -1.01
C GLN A 14 16.89 31.03 -0.83
N VAL A 15 15.98 30.37 -1.54
CA VAL A 15 15.92 28.91 -1.54
C VAL A 15 17.23 28.38 -2.13
N PRO A 16 17.99 27.55 -1.39
CA PRO A 16 19.21 26.94 -1.86
C PRO A 16 19.00 26.25 -3.21
N ARG A 17 19.96 26.40 -4.13
CA ARG A 17 19.82 26.03 -5.55
C ARG A 17 19.32 24.60 -5.79
N PHE A 18 19.79 23.65 -4.96
CA PHE A 18 19.50 22.23 -5.08
C PHE A 18 18.47 21.70 -4.08
N GLU A 19 17.80 22.56 -3.32
CA GLU A 19 16.81 22.13 -2.32
C GLU A 19 15.72 21.24 -2.94
N GLY A 20 15.59 20.01 -2.43
CA GLY A 20 14.63 19.00 -2.88
C GLY A 20 14.91 18.40 -4.27
N LYS A 21 15.96 18.86 -4.98
CA LYS A 21 16.28 18.41 -6.34
C LYS A 21 17.06 17.10 -6.34
N LEU A 22 16.97 16.41 -7.48
CA LEU A 22 17.82 15.26 -7.76
C LEU A 22 19.17 15.73 -8.28
N VAL A 23 20.24 15.20 -7.68
CA VAL A 23 21.62 15.59 -7.97
C VAL A 23 22.49 14.38 -8.23
N GLU A 24 23.58 14.61 -8.96
CA GLU A 24 24.70 13.70 -9.10
C GLU A 24 25.92 14.33 -8.42
N ILE A 25 26.63 13.51 -7.65
CA ILE A 25 27.82 13.93 -6.93
C ILE A 25 29.04 13.81 -7.86
N HIS A 26 29.88 14.84 -7.89
CA HIS A 26 31.08 14.89 -8.73
C HIS A 26 32.23 15.60 -8.00
N GLY A 27 33.45 15.40 -8.49
CA GLY A 27 34.64 16.11 -7.98
C GLY A 27 35.02 15.78 -6.54
N VAL A 28 34.55 14.65 -6.00
CA VAL A 28 34.95 14.15 -4.67
C VAL A 28 36.02 13.08 -4.87
N ASP A 29 37.25 13.41 -4.48
CA ASP A 29 38.38 12.48 -4.54
C ASP A 29 38.41 11.57 -3.31
N GLY A 30 38.59 10.28 -3.53
CA GLY A 30 38.69 9.28 -2.46
C GLY A 30 37.34 8.85 -1.89
N ARG A 31 37.36 8.36 -0.65
CA ARG A 31 36.15 7.94 0.08
C ARG A 31 35.85 8.95 1.17
N ILE A 32 34.60 9.34 1.28
CA ILE A 32 34.10 10.21 2.34
C ILE A 32 33.23 9.41 3.30
N GLU A 33 33.16 9.86 4.54
CA GLU A 33 32.37 9.24 5.58
C GLU A 33 30.91 9.69 5.45
N ALA A 34 30.00 8.74 5.25
CA ALA A 34 28.57 8.98 5.29
C ALA A 34 28.09 9.11 6.75
N ARG A 35 26.98 9.84 6.97
CA ARG A 35 26.29 9.83 8.27
C ARG A 35 25.96 8.37 8.61
N GLY A 36 26.57 7.84 9.67
CA GLY A 36 26.58 6.40 10.00
C GLY A 36 27.95 5.72 9.95
N GLY A 37 29.01 6.43 9.59
CA GLY A 37 30.41 5.98 9.74
C GLY A 37 30.96 5.11 8.61
N VAL A 38 30.22 4.99 7.50
CA VAL A 38 30.63 4.16 6.35
C VAL A 38 31.40 5.01 5.34
N LEU A 39 32.57 4.53 4.92
CA LEU A 39 33.39 5.19 3.89
C LEU A 39 32.91 4.81 2.48
N VAL A 40 32.41 5.79 1.74
CA VAL A 40 31.81 5.61 0.41
C VAL A 40 32.56 6.43 -0.64
N ALA A 41 32.76 5.85 -1.83
CA ALA A 41 33.22 6.60 -2.99
C ALA A 41 32.03 7.41 -3.55
N ALA A 42 32.00 8.71 -3.24
CA ALA A 42 30.81 9.53 -3.48
C ALA A 42 30.63 9.97 -4.94
N SER A 43 31.72 10.17 -5.68
CA SER A 43 31.66 10.60 -7.07
C SER A 43 30.90 9.58 -7.95
N GLY A 44 29.90 10.08 -8.69
CA GLY A 44 29.01 9.29 -9.55
C GLY A 44 27.73 8.80 -8.86
N LEU A 45 27.64 8.91 -7.52
CA LEU A 45 26.41 8.61 -6.81
C LEU A 45 25.33 9.66 -7.10
N ARG A 46 24.08 9.23 -7.06
CA ARG A 46 22.90 10.04 -7.36
C ARG A 46 21.95 9.99 -6.19
N GLY A 47 21.23 11.09 -5.95
CA GLY A 47 20.37 11.21 -4.79
C GLY A 47 19.51 12.46 -4.81
N ARG A 48 18.85 12.71 -3.68
CA ARG A 48 18.12 13.95 -3.41
C ARG A 48 18.93 14.81 -2.45
N ALA A 49 19.09 16.09 -2.78
CA ALA A 49 19.76 17.06 -1.93
C ALA A 49 18.76 17.85 -1.07
N HIS A 50 19.13 18.08 0.18
CA HIS A 50 18.48 18.98 1.12
C HIS A 50 19.55 19.86 1.75
N TRP A 51 19.26 21.14 1.89
CA TRP A 51 20.17 22.09 2.51
C TRP A 51 20.12 21.97 4.03
N ASP A 52 21.28 21.97 4.66
CA ASP A 52 21.47 21.91 6.09
C ASP A 52 22.06 23.26 6.56
N ASP A 53 21.19 24.12 7.10
CA ASP A 53 21.56 25.45 7.58
C ASP A 53 22.59 25.42 8.73
N GLU A 54 22.64 24.35 9.52
CA GLU A 54 23.57 24.26 10.66
C GLU A 54 25.02 24.05 10.20
N HIS A 55 25.20 23.34 9.08
CA HIS A 55 26.51 22.91 8.59
C HIS A 55 26.95 23.64 7.31
N ASP A 56 26.09 24.45 6.69
CA ASP A 56 26.34 25.16 5.42
C ASP A 56 26.71 24.18 4.28
N LEU A 57 26.07 23.01 4.28
CA LEU A 57 26.28 21.91 3.35
C LEU A 57 24.95 21.34 2.87
N TYR A 58 24.97 20.65 1.73
CA TYR A 58 23.83 19.84 1.29
C TYR A 58 23.94 18.43 1.88
N ALA A 59 22.93 18.02 2.64
CA ALA A 59 22.68 16.64 3.01
C ALA A 59 22.05 15.90 1.81
N VAL A 60 22.84 15.07 1.15
CA VAL A 60 22.42 14.28 -0.01
C VAL A 60 22.07 12.86 0.42
N ARG A 61 20.80 12.48 0.28
CA ARG A 61 20.35 11.08 0.42
C ARG A 61 20.48 10.37 -0.93
N THR A 62 21.44 9.46 -1.04
CA THR A 62 21.71 8.71 -2.27
C THR A 62 20.69 7.59 -2.50
N PHE A 63 20.53 7.16 -3.75
CA PHE A 63 19.67 6.01 -4.10
C PHE A 63 20.19 4.68 -3.52
N ASP A 64 21.47 4.60 -3.13
CA ASP A 64 22.02 3.45 -2.42
C ASP A 64 21.85 3.57 -0.88
N GLY A 65 21.08 4.56 -0.41
CA GLY A 65 20.70 4.72 1.00
C GLY A 65 21.72 5.42 1.89
N HIS A 66 22.78 6.02 1.34
CA HIS A 66 23.75 6.80 2.11
C HIS A 66 23.29 8.24 2.30
N GLN A 67 23.70 8.86 3.40
CA GLN A 67 23.52 10.29 3.63
C GLN A 67 24.89 10.97 3.71
N LEU A 68 25.15 11.89 2.78
CA LEU A 68 26.45 12.54 2.58
C LEU A 68 26.30 14.06 2.70
N ASP A 69 27.19 14.69 3.46
CA ASP A 69 27.21 16.16 3.58
C ASP A 69 28.26 16.73 2.62
N LEU A 70 27.80 17.49 1.64
CA LEU A 70 28.61 17.92 0.51
C LEU A 70 28.39 19.40 0.19
N PRO A 71 29.43 20.15 -0.19
CA PRO A 71 29.27 21.53 -0.61
C PRO A 71 28.62 21.59 -2.00
N GLU A 72 28.00 22.73 -2.34
CA GLU A 72 27.32 22.93 -3.63
C GLU A 72 28.21 22.58 -4.83
N ALA A 73 29.50 22.90 -4.74
CA ALA A 73 30.49 22.68 -5.81
C ALA A 73 30.61 21.21 -6.23
N ASN A 74 30.28 20.26 -5.34
CA ASN A 74 30.32 18.83 -5.61
C ASN A 74 29.00 18.28 -6.18
N LEU A 75 28.00 19.13 -6.43
CA LEU A 75 26.69 18.73 -6.91
C LEU A 75 26.41 19.28 -8.30
N ARG A 76 25.70 18.49 -9.10
CA ARG A 76 25.09 18.94 -10.35
C ARG A 76 23.68 18.37 -10.46
N GLU A 77 22.79 19.09 -11.12
CA GLU A 77 21.42 18.62 -11.34
C GLU A 77 21.43 17.33 -12.19
N PHE A 78 20.70 16.32 -11.73
CA PHE A 78 20.62 15.03 -12.39
C PHE A 78 19.32 14.92 -13.21
N VAL A 79 19.48 14.78 -14.53
CA VAL A 79 18.36 14.49 -15.43
C VAL A 79 18.14 12.98 -15.46
N ARG A 80 17.01 12.56 -14.90
CA ARG A 80 16.62 11.14 -14.85
C ARG A 80 16.31 10.61 -16.27
N PRO A 81 16.84 9.43 -16.65
CA PRO A 81 16.43 8.74 -17.87
C PRO A 81 14.96 8.31 -17.80
N ASN A 82 14.38 8.00 -18.95
CA ASN A 82 13.03 7.45 -19.00
C ASN A 82 13.01 5.99 -18.50
N PRO A 83 11.87 5.48 -18.00
CA PRO A 83 11.74 4.09 -17.53
C PRO A 83 12.22 3.03 -18.54
N GLU A 84 11.96 3.23 -19.83
CA GLU A 84 12.31 2.31 -20.92
C GLU A 84 13.82 2.24 -21.16
N GLU A 85 14.57 3.24 -20.70
CA GLU A 85 16.03 3.31 -20.73
C GLU A 85 16.66 2.84 -19.41
N GLY A 86 15.86 2.25 -18.50
CA GLY A 86 16.28 1.85 -17.16
C GLY A 86 16.25 2.98 -16.14
N GLY A 87 15.59 4.10 -16.46
CA GLY A 87 15.32 5.21 -15.55
C GLY A 87 14.01 5.05 -14.77
N TYR A 88 13.35 6.17 -14.46
CA TYR A 88 12.14 6.18 -13.63
C TYR A 88 11.35 7.47 -13.82
N ASP A 89 10.05 7.45 -13.52
CA ASP A 89 9.17 8.62 -13.63
C ASP A 89 9.37 9.59 -12.46
N TYR A 90 9.38 9.03 -11.24
CA TYR A 90 9.43 9.77 -9.98
C TYR A 90 10.39 9.10 -9.01
N ALA A 91 10.99 9.87 -8.10
CA ALA A 91 11.67 9.33 -6.92
C ALA A 91 10.72 9.42 -5.73
N TRP A 92 10.77 8.44 -4.82
CA TRP A 92 9.93 8.37 -3.62
C TRP A 92 9.94 9.71 -2.86
N PRO A 93 8.80 10.24 -2.40
CA PRO A 93 8.73 11.59 -1.85
C PRO A 93 9.52 11.74 -0.56
N SER A 94 9.90 12.97 -0.26
CA SER A 94 10.36 13.32 1.09
C SER A 94 9.15 13.43 2.01
N PRO A 95 9.29 13.19 3.33
CA PRO A 95 8.19 13.33 4.26
C PRO A 95 7.49 14.68 4.13
N GLY A 96 6.16 14.69 4.09
CA GLY A 96 5.32 15.87 3.91
C GLY A 96 4.93 16.19 2.47
N TYR A 97 5.46 15.47 1.47
CA TYR A 97 5.14 15.64 0.04
C TYR A 97 4.34 14.46 -0.55
N GLU A 98 3.76 13.61 0.30
CA GLU A 98 3.07 12.38 -0.11
C GLU A 98 1.84 12.66 -0.96
N GLU A 99 1.07 13.70 -0.65
CA GLU A 99 -0.16 14.04 -1.38
C GLU A 99 0.13 14.45 -2.84
N GLU A 100 1.06 15.41 -3.04
CA GLU A 100 1.47 15.84 -4.38
C GLU A 100 2.03 14.66 -5.18
N PHE A 101 2.88 13.85 -4.54
CA PHE A 101 3.44 12.66 -5.15
C PHE A 101 2.35 11.68 -5.59
N SER A 102 1.37 11.40 -4.73
CA SER A 102 0.27 10.47 -5.01
C SER A 102 -0.54 10.89 -6.23
N VAL A 103 -0.89 12.19 -6.31
CA VAL A 103 -1.65 12.74 -7.44
C VAL A 103 -0.85 12.63 -8.75
N ARG A 104 0.45 12.92 -8.72
CA ARG A 104 1.32 12.83 -9.91
C ARG A 104 1.54 11.40 -10.38
N VAL A 105 1.74 10.48 -9.45
CA VAL A 105 1.83 9.04 -9.72
C VAL A 105 0.52 8.54 -10.33
N ALA A 106 -0.63 8.87 -9.73
CA ALA A 106 -1.93 8.46 -10.24
C ALA A 106 -2.23 9.05 -11.62
N GLY A 107 -1.89 10.32 -11.85
CA GLY A 107 -2.00 10.96 -13.15
C GLY A 107 -1.16 10.28 -14.23
N THR A 108 0.07 9.86 -13.91
CA THR A 108 0.91 9.10 -14.83
C THR A 108 0.32 7.73 -15.12
N ILE A 109 -0.10 6.97 -14.10
CA ILE A 109 -0.75 5.66 -14.29
C ILE A 109 -2.00 5.80 -15.17
N ARG A 110 -2.82 6.82 -14.96
CA ARG A 110 -4.01 7.09 -15.77
C ARG A 110 -3.66 7.36 -17.25
N LYS A 111 -2.53 8.03 -17.51
CA LYS A 111 -2.11 8.42 -18.86
C LYS A 111 -1.44 7.28 -19.65
N LYS A 112 -0.50 6.56 -19.02
CA LYS A 112 0.33 5.53 -19.70
C LYS A 112 0.05 4.10 -19.25
N GLY A 113 -0.73 3.89 -18.20
CA GLY A 113 -1.11 2.59 -17.65
C GLY A 113 -0.11 2.00 -16.64
N TYR A 114 1.06 2.62 -16.45
CA TYR A 114 2.08 2.20 -15.48
C TYR A 114 2.85 3.40 -14.92
N VAL A 115 3.74 3.16 -13.97
CA VAL A 115 4.68 4.13 -13.41
C VAL A 115 5.85 3.37 -12.78
N VAL A 116 7.05 3.94 -12.88
CA VAL A 116 8.25 3.43 -12.24
C VAL A 116 8.76 4.47 -11.24
N VAL A 117 8.94 4.05 -10.00
CA VAL A 117 9.36 4.91 -8.89
C VAL A 117 10.70 4.44 -8.34
N GLN A 118 11.67 5.36 -8.28
CA GLN A 118 12.97 5.14 -7.65
C GLN A 118 12.86 5.24 -6.13
N MET A 119 13.40 4.26 -5.42
CA MET A 119 13.46 4.23 -3.97
C MET A 119 14.85 4.65 -3.46
N PHE A 120 15.05 4.65 -2.15
CA PHE A 120 16.28 5.09 -1.48
C PHE A 120 16.71 4.10 -0.39
N ASP A 121 16.51 2.81 -0.64
CA ASP A 121 16.86 1.77 0.35
C ASP A 121 18.33 1.37 0.25
N GLY A 122 18.90 1.12 1.42
CA GLY A 122 20.32 0.79 1.60
C GLY A 122 20.72 -0.55 0.99
N GLU A 123 22.01 -0.69 0.65
CA GLU A 123 22.55 -1.97 0.20
C GLU A 123 22.48 -3.06 1.29
N ASP A 124 22.67 -2.70 2.56
CA ASP A 124 22.70 -3.67 3.66
C ASP A 124 21.33 -4.31 3.90
N ILE A 125 20.25 -3.51 3.97
CA ILE A 125 18.90 -4.02 4.16
C ILE A 125 18.45 -4.86 2.96
N ARG A 126 18.86 -4.49 1.74
CA ARG A 126 18.62 -5.28 0.54
C ARG A 126 19.29 -6.65 0.61
N ARG A 127 20.57 -6.70 0.99
CA ARG A 127 21.30 -7.98 1.16
C ARG A 127 20.65 -8.86 2.23
N GLN A 128 20.23 -8.27 3.35
CA GLN A 128 19.50 -8.98 4.40
C GLN A 128 18.16 -9.53 3.89
N ALA A 129 17.40 -8.77 3.09
CA ALA A 129 16.15 -9.23 2.51
C ALA A 129 16.35 -10.38 1.52
N VAL A 130 17.38 -10.32 0.67
CA VAL A 130 17.74 -11.42 -0.24
C VAL A 130 18.09 -12.68 0.56
N GLN A 131 18.88 -12.55 1.63
CA GLN A 131 19.24 -13.69 2.47
C GLN A 131 18.01 -14.27 3.17
N ALA A 132 17.20 -13.43 3.82
CA ALA A 132 15.99 -13.85 4.50
C ALA A 132 14.98 -14.51 3.54
N ALA A 133 14.86 -14.00 2.31
CA ALA A 133 14.02 -14.62 1.29
C ALA A 133 14.55 -16.00 0.87
N ARG A 134 15.86 -16.19 0.72
CA ARG A 134 16.48 -17.49 0.37
C ARG A 134 16.33 -18.56 1.45
N GLU A 135 16.27 -18.14 2.71
CA GLU A 135 16.12 -19.05 3.85
C GLU A 135 14.69 -19.59 4.02
N ARG A 136 13.72 -19.03 3.27
CA ARG A 136 12.34 -19.49 3.28
C ARG A 136 12.22 -20.87 2.62
N GLN A 137 11.43 -21.75 3.25
CA GLN A 137 11.18 -23.12 2.80
C GLN A 137 9.76 -23.32 2.24
N ASP A 138 8.94 -22.26 2.25
CA ASP A 138 7.53 -22.27 1.84
C ASP A 138 7.32 -21.78 0.40
N PHE A 139 8.36 -21.83 -0.43
CA PHE A 139 8.23 -21.56 -1.86
C PHE A 139 7.43 -22.66 -2.56
N VAL A 140 6.48 -22.23 -3.38
CA VAL A 140 5.62 -23.07 -4.20
C VAL A 140 5.52 -22.51 -5.61
N LEU A 141 5.07 -23.35 -6.54
CA LEU A 141 4.56 -22.89 -7.82
C LEU A 141 3.03 -22.86 -7.78
N PRO A 142 2.39 -21.81 -8.34
CA PRO A 142 0.96 -21.87 -8.60
C PRO A 142 0.62 -23.07 -9.48
N LYS A 143 -0.64 -23.50 -9.43
CA LYS A 143 -1.14 -24.49 -10.40
C LYS A 143 -0.88 -23.98 -11.83
N PRO A 144 -0.51 -24.85 -12.79
CA PRO A 144 -0.21 -24.43 -14.16
C PRO A 144 -1.30 -23.56 -14.80
N GLU A 145 -2.57 -23.84 -14.49
CA GLU A 145 -3.73 -23.11 -14.98
C GLU A 145 -3.87 -21.70 -14.38
N PHE A 146 -3.25 -21.46 -13.22
CA PHE A 146 -3.31 -20.19 -12.49
C PHE A 146 -2.02 -19.38 -12.62
N GLU A 147 -0.91 -20.00 -13.02
CA GLU A 147 0.43 -19.42 -13.02
C GLU A 147 0.49 -18.07 -13.74
N GLU A 148 -0.06 -17.99 -14.96
CA GLU A 148 -0.04 -16.75 -15.75
C GLU A 148 -0.75 -15.58 -15.06
N ALA A 149 -1.85 -15.86 -14.34
CA ALA A 149 -2.62 -14.83 -13.66
C ALA A 149 -1.84 -14.15 -12.51
N TYR A 150 -0.95 -14.89 -11.84
CA TYR A 150 -0.16 -14.37 -10.73
C TYR A 150 1.23 -13.92 -11.17
N LEU A 151 1.86 -14.63 -12.10
CA LEU A 151 3.28 -14.48 -12.40
C LEU A 151 3.57 -13.86 -13.77
N GLY A 152 2.54 -13.65 -14.60
CA GLY A 152 2.68 -13.24 -15.98
C GLY A 152 3.02 -14.41 -16.89
N ARG A 153 3.14 -14.12 -18.19
CA ARG A 153 3.40 -15.13 -19.23
C ARG A 153 4.79 -15.74 -19.05
N ASN A 154 4.91 -17.05 -19.32
CA ASN A 154 6.18 -17.78 -19.34
C ASN A 154 7.04 -17.57 -18.07
N ALA A 155 6.40 -17.62 -16.90
CA ALA A 155 7.08 -17.34 -15.64
C ALA A 155 8.17 -18.38 -15.32
N SER A 156 9.32 -17.89 -14.86
CA SER A 156 10.46 -18.69 -14.39
C SER A 156 10.74 -18.44 -12.91
N SER A 157 9.69 -18.22 -12.12
CA SER A 157 9.80 -17.80 -10.72
C SER A 157 9.02 -18.71 -9.79
N LYS A 158 9.56 -18.93 -8.59
CA LYS A 158 8.88 -19.52 -7.44
C LYS A 158 8.36 -18.43 -6.52
N VAL A 159 7.31 -18.73 -5.77
CA VAL A 159 6.65 -17.74 -4.91
C VAL A 159 6.34 -18.24 -3.52
N SER A 160 6.37 -17.34 -2.56
CA SER A 160 5.97 -17.57 -1.17
C SER A 160 5.06 -16.42 -0.74
N MET A 161 3.93 -16.74 -0.10
CA MET A 161 3.06 -15.71 0.47
C MET A 161 3.61 -15.25 1.83
N LEU A 162 3.64 -13.93 2.07
CA LEU A 162 3.90 -13.41 3.41
C LEU A 162 2.73 -13.75 4.33
N ARG A 163 3.05 -14.28 5.49
CA ARG A 163 2.09 -14.72 6.51
C ARG A 163 2.01 -13.69 7.63
N GLN A 164 0.88 -13.66 8.35
CA GLN A 164 0.75 -12.78 9.52
C GLN A 164 1.78 -13.09 10.61
N ASP A 165 2.21 -14.35 10.71
CA ASP A 165 3.20 -14.80 11.68
C ASP A 165 4.66 -14.55 11.23
N ASP A 166 4.88 -14.01 10.02
CA ASP A 166 6.24 -13.66 9.60
C ASP A 166 6.79 -12.54 10.51
N PRO A 167 8.08 -12.58 10.90
CA PRO A 167 8.65 -11.58 11.79
C PRO A 167 8.50 -10.16 11.23
N ALA A 168 7.82 -9.30 12.00
CA ALA A 168 7.54 -7.92 11.60
C ALA A 168 8.81 -7.10 11.32
N ASP A 169 9.90 -7.43 12.02
CA ASP A 169 11.21 -6.75 11.88
C ASP A 169 12.10 -7.39 10.79
N SER A 170 11.59 -8.35 10.01
CA SER A 170 12.38 -8.95 8.94
C SER A 170 12.65 -7.95 7.81
N ALA A 171 13.82 -8.07 7.18
CA ALA A 171 14.18 -7.21 6.05
C ALA A 171 13.22 -7.35 4.85
N VAL A 172 12.52 -8.48 4.70
CA VAL A 172 11.47 -8.66 3.67
C VAL A 172 10.21 -7.85 4.03
N GLU A 173 9.86 -7.77 5.32
CA GLU A 173 8.70 -6.99 5.77
C GLU A 173 8.92 -5.48 5.63
N HIS A 174 10.18 -5.00 5.69
CA HIS A 174 10.51 -3.61 5.30
C HIS A 174 10.03 -3.29 3.89
N TYR A 175 10.34 -4.15 2.92
CA TYR A 175 9.89 -3.97 1.53
C TYR A 175 8.37 -4.13 1.40
N ASN A 176 7.75 -5.05 2.17
CA ASN A 176 6.30 -5.14 2.24
C ASN A 176 5.68 -3.83 2.73
N HIS A 177 6.28 -3.17 3.72
CA HIS A 177 5.84 -1.86 4.21
C HIS A 177 5.90 -0.79 3.12
N GLN A 178 6.96 -0.74 2.29
CA GLN A 178 7.04 0.19 1.17
C GLN A 178 5.93 -0.05 0.12
N VAL A 179 5.64 -1.32 -0.19
CA VAL A 179 4.53 -1.67 -1.10
C VAL A 179 3.18 -1.30 -0.47
N LYS A 180 3.03 -1.42 0.87
CA LYS A 180 1.83 -0.97 1.59
C LYS A 180 1.69 0.56 1.53
N GLN A 181 2.77 1.32 1.74
CA GLN A 181 2.75 2.78 1.62
C GLN A 181 2.33 3.24 0.22
N MET A 182 2.87 2.60 -0.84
CA MET A 182 2.44 2.89 -2.22
C MET A 182 0.95 2.58 -2.43
N ALA A 183 0.46 1.45 -1.90
CA ALA A 183 -0.96 1.12 -1.98
C ALA A 183 -1.84 2.16 -1.26
N THR A 184 -1.44 2.60 -0.07
CA THR A 184 -2.13 3.65 0.69
C THR A 184 -2.16 4.98 -0.07
N ALA A 185 -1.04 5.38 -0.68
CA ALA A 185 -0.95 6.58 -1.51
C ALA A 185 -1.95 6.56 -2.68
N LEU A 186 -2.16 5.39 -3.30
CA LEU A 186 -3.09 5.23 -4.40
C LEU A 186 -4.55 5.02 -3.95
N TYR A 187 -4.78 4.63 -2.70
CA TYR A 187 -6.09 4.22 -2.20
C TYR A 187 -7.14 5.32 -2.31
N ALA A 188 -6.83 6.51 -1.79
CA ALA A 188 -7.78 7.63 -1.77
C ALA A 188 -8.10 8.15 -3.19
N LEU A 189 -7.21 7.90 -4.16
CA LEU A 189 -7.32 8.40 -5.52
C LEU A 189 -7.96 7.39 -6.47
N ALA A 190 -8.22 6.16 -6.01
CA ALA A 190 -8.50 5.06 -6.90
C ALA A 190 -9.84 5.18 -7.63
N GLU A 191 -10.89 5.59 -6.93
CA GLU A 191 -12.22 5.77 -7.53
C GLU A 191 -12.16 6.86 -8.62
N ASP A 192 -11.58 8.01 -8.30
CA ASP A 192 -11.55 9.18 -9.18
C ASP A 192 -10.60 9.04 -10.38
N PHE A 193 -9.40 8.47 -10.18
CA PHE A 193 -8.41 8.36 -11.25
C PHE A 193 -8.59 7.10 -12.08
N PHE A 194 -9.09 6.01 -11.47
CA PHE A 194 -9.01 4.68 -12.06
C PHE A 194 -10.36 4.03 -12.29
N GLY A 195 -11.43 4.56 -11.70
CA GLY A 195 -12.81 4.13 -11.94
C GLY A 195 -13.20 2.84 -11.22
N PHE A 196 -12.54 2.51 -10.12
CA PHE A 196 -12.92 1.37 -9.27
C PHE A 196 -12.74 1.71 -7.79
N ARG A 197 -13.56 1.07 -6.94
CA ARG A 197 -13.41 1.19 -5.49
C ARG A 197 -12.47 0.11 -4.97
N PRO A 198 -11.36 0.47 -4.32
CA PRO A 198 -10.45 -0.53 -3.79
C PRO A 198 -11.07 -1.25 -2.60
N ASP A 199 -10.80 -2.55 -2.49
CA ASP A 199 -11.09 -3.29 -1.27
C ASP A 199 -10.19 -2.78 -0.13
N ASN A 200 -10.75 -2.69 1.08
CA ASN A 200 -10.01 -2.39 2.30
C ASN A 200 -8.92 -3.45 2.56
N TYR A 201 -9.11 -4.66 2.04
CA TYR A 201 -8.11 -5.73 2.06
C TYR A 201 -7.35 -5.79 0.74
N ARG A 202 -6.06 -5.46 0.80
CA ARG A 202 -5.14 -5.82 -0.28
C ARG A 202 -5.02 -7.34 -0.34
N SER A 203 -4.96 -7.92 -1.54
CA SER A 203 -4.56 -9.33 -1.69
C SER A 203 -3.19 -9.53 -1.02
N GLY A 204 -2.96 -10.67 -0.38
CA GLY A 204 -1.71 -10.96 0.33
C GLY A 204 -0.44 -10.59 -0.44
N THR A 205 0.63 -10.29 0.28
CA THR A 205 1.93 -9.98 -0.33
C THR A 205 2.62 -11.26 -0.75
N MET A 206 3.15 -11.27 -1.97
CA MET A 206 3.89 -12.37 -2.53
C MET A 206 5.37 -12.01 -2.62
N VAL A 207 6.22 -12.86 -2.05
CA VAL A 207 7.67 -12.87 -2.28
C VAL A 207 7.93 -13.74 -3.49
N ARG A 208 8.66 -13.22 -4.46
CA ARG A 208 8.96 -13.88 -5.73
C ARG A 208 10.46 -13.92 -5.96
N MET A 209 10.96 -15.07 -6.40
CA MET A 209 12.36 -15.29 -6.76
C MET A 209 12.47 -16.19 -8.00
N SER A 210 13.56 -16.09 -8.76
CA SER A 210 13.86 -17.01 -9.85
C SER A 210 13.94 -18.45 -9.36
N LEU A 211 13.51 -19.36 -10.22
CA LEU A 211 13.87 -20.77 -10.13
C LEU A 211 15.37 -20.93 -10.41
N GLU A 212 16.01 -21.85 -9.71
CA GLU A 212 17.43 -22.18 -9.92
C GLU A 212 17.65 -22.93 -11.23
N GLY A 213 16.64 -23.71 -11.67
CA GLY A 213 16.71 -24.49 -12.89
C GLY A 213 15.45 -25.34 -13.14
N PRO A 214 15.45 -26.16 -14.20
CA PRO A 214 14.33 -27.04 -14.53
C PRO A 214 14.05 -28.09 -13.45
N ASP A 215 15.09 -28.61 -12.79
CA ASP A 215 14.94 -29.62 -11.73
C ASP A 215 14.11 -29.08 -10.54
N GLU A 216 14.36 -27.84 -10.13
CA GLU A 216 13.56 -27.20 -9.09
C GLU A 216 12.09 -27.02 -9.52
N ARG A 217 11.86 -26.67 -10.80
CA ARG A 217 10.50 -26.55 -11.34
C ARG A 217 9.76 -27.88 -11.27
N GLU A 218 10.42 -28.99 -11.60
CA GLU A 218 9.81 -30.32 -11.51
C GLU A 218 9.46 -30.70 -10.08
N VAL A 219 10.33 -30.41 -9.11
CA VAL A 219 10.08 -30.68 -7.68
C VAL A 219 8.92 -29.86 -7.14
N LEU A 220 8.84 -28.56 -7.48
CA LEU A 220 7.80 -27.66 -6.99
C LEU A 220 6.48 -27.74 -7.76
N ASN A 221 6.43 -28.43 -8.91
CA ASN A 221 5.26 -28.47 -9.76
C ASN A 221 4.08 -29.18 -9.06
N PRO A 222 2.98 -28.46 -8.75
CA PRO A 222 1.84 -29.06 -8.07
C PRO A 222 1.00 -29.97 -8.99
N GLY A 223 1.34 -30.10 -10.27
CA GLY A 223 0.58 -30.80 -11.30
C GLY A 223 -0.73 -30.08 -11.69
N PRO A 224 -1.36 -30.50 -12.79
CA PRO A 224 -2.60 -29.88 -13.28
C PRO A 224 -3.78 -30.08 -12.33
N LEU A 225 -4.83 -29.28 -12.52
CA LEU A 225 -6.10 -29.43 -11.82
C LEU A 225 -6.77 -30.76 -12.20
N GLN A 226 -7.13 -31.55 -11.19
CA GLN A 226 -7.83 -32.82 -11.39
C GLN A 226 -9.32 -32.65 -11.10
N ARG A 227 -10.18 -32.90 -12.08
CA ARG A 227 -11.66 -32.75 -11.97
C ARG A 227 -12.28 -33.43 -10.74
N ALA A 228 -11.73 -34.57 -10.30
CA ALA A 228 -12.24 -35.34 -9.17
C ALA A 228 -11.80 -34.82 -7.78
N LYS A 229 -10.88 -33.84 -7.73
CA LYS A 229 -10.33 -33.23 -6.50
C LYS A 229 -10.40 -31.70 -6.55
N VAL A 230 -11.33 -31.16 -7.34
CA VAL A 230 -11.53 -29.71 -7.41
C VAL A 230 -12.09 -29.26 -6.08
N ASP A 231 -11.24 -28.65 -5.27
CA ASP A 231 -11.68 -27.81 -4.17
C ASP A 231 -12.34 -26.59 -4.81
N SER A 232 -13.67 -26.49 -4.69
CA SER A 232 -14.44 -25.39 -5.28
C SER A 232 -13.95 -24.04 -4.76
N SER A 233 -13.50 -24.00 -3.50
CA SER A 233 -12.92 -22.82 -2.85
C SER A 233 -11.68 -22.31 -3.59
N LEU A 234 -10.82 -23.20 -4.09
CA LEU A 234 -9.59 -22.81 -4.77
C LEU A 234 -9.88 -22.14 -6.12
N ILE A 235 -10.83 -22.68 -6.89
CA ILE A 235 -11.24 -22.09 -8.17
C ILE A 235 -11.98 -20.78 -7.94
N GLU A 236 -12.89 -20.74 -6.98
CA GLU A 236 -13.63 -19.53 -6.60
C GLU A 236 -12.67 -18.40 -6.19
N GLY A 237 -11.67 -18.70 -5.35
CA GLY A 237 -10.66 -17.73 -4.95
C GLY A 237 -9.80 -17.24 -6.13
N HIS A 238 -9.44 -18.13 -7.06
CA HIS A 238 -8.72 -17.72 -8.27
C HIS A 238 -9.58 -16.83 -9.18
N LEU A 239 -10.85 -17.18 -9.39
CA LEU A 239 -11.76 -16.37 -10.19
C LEU A 239 -12.03 -15.01 -9.55
N ASP A 240 -12.26 -14.96 -8.24
CA ASP A 240 -12.38 -13.72 -7.46
C ASP A 240 -11.14 -12.85 -7.65
N PHE A 241 -9.94 -13.43 -7.52
CA PHE A 241 -8.68 -12.74 -7.77
C PHE A 241 -8.60 -12.19 -9.21
N VAL A 242 -8.89 -13.00 -10.22
CA VAL A 242 -8.81 -12.58 -11.64
C VAL A 242 -9.78 -11.48 -11.96
N GLN A 243 -11.01 -11.57 -11.45
CA GLN A 243 -12.06 -10.59 -11.72
C GLN A 243 -11.81 -9.25 -11.05
N ARG A 244 -11.24 -9.27 -9.84
CA ARG A 244 -11.10 -8.09 -8.99
C ARG A 244 -9.73 -7.44 -9.02
N ARG A 245 -8.68 -8.10 -9.49
CA ARG A 245 -7.36 -7.44 -9.60
C ARG A 245 -7.43 -6.28 -10.58
N ARG A 246 -7.03 -5.10 -10.13
CA ARG A 246 -7.00 -3.87 -10.95
C ARG A 246 -5.59 -3.36 -11.14
N MET A 247 -4.76 -3.41 -10.11
CA MET A 247 -3.35 -3.01 -10.22
C MET A 247 -2.42 -4.06 -9.66
N CYS A 248 -1.20 -4.07 -10.18
CA CYS A 248 -0.10 -4.81 -9.60
C CYS A 248 0.99 -3.83 -9.18
N ILE A 249 1.49 -4.00 -7.96
CA ILE A 249 2.62 -3.25 -7.39
C ILE A 249 3.76 -4.25 -7.22
N MET A 250 4.88 -4.00 -7.88
CA MET A 250 6.09 -4.82 -7.80
C MET A 250 7.24 -3.98 -7.26
N TYR A 251 7.76 -4.32 -6.10
CA TYR A 251 9.04 -3.82 -5.63
C TYR A 251 10.15 -4.72 -6.18
N LEU A 252 10.95 -4.20 -7.10
CA LEU A 252 12.15 -4.82 -7.64
C LEU A 252 13.30 -4.65 -6.63
N VAL A 253 13.30 -5.46 -5.57
CA VAL A 253 14.22 -5.31 -4.43
C VAL A 253 15.66 -5.48 -4.89
N ASP A 254 15.94 -6.62 -5.52
CA ASP A 254 17.25 -6.92 -6.08
C ASP A 254 17.09 -7.62 -7.42
N ASN A 255 18.01 -7.36 -8.35
CA ASN A 255 18.07 -8.09 -9.61
C ASN A 255 19.42 -7.92 -10.32
N GLY A 256 19.83 -8.95 -11.08
CA GLY A 256 21.00 -8.94 -11.95
C GLY A 256 20.74 -8.34 -13.35
N GLY A 257 19.63 -7.60 -13.52
CA GLY A 257 19.10 -7.17 -14.81
C GLY A 257 18.06 -8.13 -15.40
N GLY A 258 17.64 -7.86 -16.63
CA GLY A 258 16.56 -8.57 -17.32
C GLY A 258 15.50 -7.59 -17.84
N SER A 259 14.29 -8.07 -18.08
CA SER A 259 13.17 -7.24 -18.55
C SER A 259 11.84 -7.54 -17.86
N LEU A 260 11.06 -6.48 -17.67
CA LEU A 260 9.63 -6.53 -17.43
C LEU A 260 8.93 -5.98 -18.68
N GLU A 261 8.20 -6.84 -19.38
CA GLU A 261 7.43 -6.48 -20.57
C GLU A 261 5.98 -6.32 -20.14
N LEU A 262 5.38 -5.16 -20.44
CA LEU A 262 3.96 -4.93 -20.23
C LEU A 262 3.26 -5.07 -21.59
N HIS A 263 2.20 -5.85 -21.63
CA HIS A 263 1.42 -6.15 -22.83
C HIS A 263 0.01 -5.58 -22.69
N PRO A 264 -0.22 -4.33 -23.13
CA PRO A 264 -1.55 -3.75 -23.17
C PRO A 264 -2.53 -4.65 -23.92
N ARG A 265 -3.79 -4.66 -23.50
CA ARG A 265 -4.83 -5.37 -24.24
C ARG A 265 -4.95 -4.82 -25.67
N GLU A 266 -5.26 -5.69 -26.62
CA GLU A 266 -5.31 -5.36 -28.05
C GLU A 266 -6.30 -4.22 -28.38
N ASP A 267 -7.40 -4.11 -27.62
CA ASP A 267 -8.42 -3.07 -27.78
C ASP A 267 -7.90 -1.66 -27.47
N LEU A 268 -6.86 -1.54 -26.63
CA LEU A 268 -6.22 -0.26 -26.32
C LEU A 268 -5.34 0.27 -27.44
N ARG A 269 -4.95 -0.59 -28.41
CA ARG A 269 -4.06 -0.26 -29.54
C ARG A 269 -2.75 0.43 -29.11
N GLN A 270 -2.20 0.02 -27.98
CA GLN A 270 -0.93 0.50 -27.46
C GLN A 270 0.16 -0.54 -27.74
N PRO A 271 1.41 -0.12 -28.03
CA PRO A 271 2.52 -1.06 -28.18
C PRO A 271 2.91 -1.67 -26.83
N ASP A 272 3.56 -2.82 -26.89
CA ASP A 272 4.22 -3.41 -25.73
C ASP A 272 5.29 -2.47 -25.17
N VAL A 273 5.40 -2.44 -23.85
CA VAL A 273 6.39 -1.61 -23.14
C VAL A 273 7.46 -2.51 -22.57
N LEU A 274 8.72 -2.22 -22.89
CA LEU A 274 9.87 -2.93 -22.35
C LEU A 274 10.55 -2.09 -21.26
N LEU A 275 10.53 -2.59 -20.03
CA LEU A 275 11.20 -1.96 -18.89
C LEU A 275 12.41 -2.78 -18.48
N PRO A 276 13.65 -2.25 -18.60
CA PRO A 276 14.83 -2.90 -18.05
C PRO A 276 14.70 -3.09 -16.53
N LEU A 277 15.00 -4.29 -16.04
CA LEU A 277 15.03 -4.54 -14.60
C LEU A 277 16.24 -3.82 -14.00
N THR A 278 15.95 -3.01 -12.99
CA THR A 278 16.95 -2.32 -12.18
C THR A 278 16.52 -2.42 -10.74
N LYS A 279 17.48 -2.62 -9.83
CA LYS A 279 17.26 -2.70 -8.39
C LYS A 279 16.62 -1.43 -7.82
N ASP A 280 15.99 -1.58 -6.68
CA ASP A 280 15.44 -0.55 -5.83
C ASP A 280 14.39 0.37 -6.48
N LYS A 281 13.43 -0.26 -7.16
CA LYS A 281 12.32 0.44 -7.80
C LYS A 281 10.98 -0.23 -7.52
N ILE A 282 9.95 0.60 -7.40
CA ILE A 282 8.56 0.15 -7.43
C ILE A 282 8.01 0.37 -8.83
N VAL A 283 7.45 -0.69 -9.42
CA VAL A 283 6.67 -0.61 -10.65
C VAL A 283 5.21 -0.83 -10.30
N VAL A 284 4.34 0.10 -10.69
CA VAL A 284 2.89 -0.04 -10.57
C VAL A 284 2.28 -0.02 -11.97
N PHE A 285 1.37 -0.94 -12.27
CA PHE A 285 0.67 -0.96 -13.55
C PHE A 285 -0.77 -1.45 -13.44
N ARG A 286 -1.62 -1.01 -14.38
CA ARG A 286 -3.04 -1.36 -14.53
C ARG A 286 -3.19 -2.79 -15.03
N HIS A 287 -3.18 -3.74 -14.10
CA HIS A 287 -3.21 -5.17 -14.39
C HIS A 287 -4.53 -5.66 -15.03
N ASP A 288 -5.60 -4.86 -14.95
CA ASP A 288 -6.84 -5.05 -15.69
C ASP A 288 -6.75 -4.60 -17.17
N LEU A 289 -5.81 -3.72 -17.49
CA LEU A 289 -5.58 -3.17 -18.83
C LEU A 289 -4.40 -3.84 -19.56
N MET A 290 -3.50 -4.51 -18.84
CA MET A 290 -2.33 -5.15 -19.41
C MET A 290 -1.91 -6.44 -18.69
N GLY A 291 -1.51 -7.41 -19.50
CA GLY A 291 -0.71 -8.55 -19.04
C GLY A 291 0.76 -8.15 -18.92
N TYR A 292 1.59 -9.05 -18.41
CA TYR A 292 3.02 -8.81 -18.35
C TYR A 292 3.83 -10.10 -18.51
N THR A 293 5.10 -9.93 -18.86
CA THR A 293 6.11 -10.99 -18.88
C THR A 293 7.30 -10.51 -18.05
N TYR A 294 7.70 -11.28 -17.05
CA TYR A 294 8.82 -10.93 -16.17
C TYR A 294 9.97 -11.93 -16.41
N LYS A 295 11.08 -11.43 -16.95
CA LYS A 295 12.27 -12.20 -17.36
C LYS A 295 13.50 -11.69 -16.60
N PRO A 296 13.74 -12.15 -15.36
CA PRO A 296 14.94 -11.82 -14.64
C PRO A 296 16.14 -12.55 -15.22
N LYS A 297 17.34 -12.02 -14.98
CA LYS A 297 18.57 -12.80 -15.15
C LYS A 297 18.59 -13.93 -14.11
N ALA A 298 18.77 -15.16 -14.58
CA ALA A 298 18.62 -16.36 -13.76
C ALA A 298 19.40 -16.30 -12.43
N GLY A 299 18.73 -16.69 -11.34
CA GLY A 299 19.31 -16.84 -10.00
C GLY A 299 19.61 -15.53 -9.26
N GLN A 300 19.26 -14.38 -9.83
CA GLN A 300 19.58 -13.06 -9.28
C GLN A 300 18.36 -12.16 -9.35
N ASP A 301 17.31 -12.46 -8.58
CA ASP A 301 16.22 -11.53 -8.33
C ASP A 301 15.46 -11.80 -7.03
N LEU A 302 14.92 -10.72 -6.48
CA LEU A 302 13.94 -10.71 -5.40
C LEU A 302 12.90 -9.64 -5.71
N VAL A 303 11.64 -10.05 -5.77
CA VAL A 303 10.50 -9.14 -5.98
C VAL A 303 9.49 -9.32 -4.85
N VAL A 304 9.05 -8.20 -4.29
CA VAL A 304 7.90 -8.16 -3.38
C VAL A 304 6.71 -7.62 -4.17
N GLN A 305 5.73 -8.47 -4.42
CA GLN A 305 4.61 -8.21 -5.31
C GLN A 305 3.28 -8.22 -4.53
N SER A 306 2.38 -7.32 -4.88
CA SER A 306 1.00 -7.37 -4.40
C SER A 306 0.04 -6.71 -5.37
N TRP A 307 -1.26 -6.95 -5.20
CA TRP A 307 -2.30 -6.43 -6.08
C TRP A 307 -3.26 -5.53 -5.33
N PHE A 308 -3.69 -4.51 -6.05
CA PHE A 308 -4.77 -3.65 -5.63
C PHE A 308 -6.07 -4.17 -6.22
N MET A 309 -6.94 -4.64 -5.33
CA MET A 309 -8.17 -5.35 -5.65
C MET A 309 -9.34 -4.38 -5.62
N GLU A 310 -10.29 -4.55 -6.52
CA GLU A 310 -11.60 -3.90 -6.41
C GLU A 310 -12.42 -4.55 -5.28
N GLU A 311 -13.26 -3.77 -4.61
CA GLU A 311 -14.21 -4.26 -3.61
C GLU A 311 -15.00 -5.44 -4.18
N GLN A 312 -15.26 -6.46 -3.36
CA GLN A 312 -16.14 -7.54 -3.78
C GLN A 312 -17.49 -6.96 -4.18
N GLN A 313 -17.98 -7.32 -5.37
CA GLN A 313 -19.36 -7.07 -5.74
C GLN A 313 -20.25 -7.92 -4.84
N LYS A 314 -20.59 -7.39 -3.66
CA LYS A 314 -21.53 -8.02 -2.74
C LYS A 314 -22.87 -8.01 -3.43
N LEU A 315 -23.37 -9.20 -3.78
CA LEU A 315 -24.77 -9.36 -4.15
C LEU A 315 -25.60 -8.87 -2.98
N ARG A 316 -26.19 -7.69 -3.13
CA ARG A 316 -27.15 -7.15 -2.18
C ARG A 316 -28.48 -7.82 -2.48
N LEU A 317 -28.88 -8.73 -1.61
CA LEU A 317 -30.21 -9.31 -1.65
C LEU A 317 -31.19 -8.24 -1.15
N ASP A 318 -31.91 -7.60 -2.07
CA ASP A 318 -32.85 -6.52 -1.75
C ASP A 318 -34.14 -7.02 -1.08
N GLY A 319 -34.39 -8.34 -1.14
CA GLY A 319 -35.49 -9.01 -0.46
C GLY A 319 -35.59 -10.46 -0.89
N PHE A 320 -36.29 -11.26 -0.09
CA PHE A 320 -36.68 -12.61 -0.46
C PHE A 320 -38.20 -12.64 -0.61
N GLU A 321 -38.67 -13.07 -1.78
CA GLU A 321 -40.09 -13.34 -2.01
C GLU A 321 -40.28 -14.85 -2.07
N GLY A 322 -41.12 -15.39 -1.18
CA GLY A 322 -41.37 -16.82 -1.08
C GLY A 322 -42.09 -17.18 0.20
N ASP A 323 -42.44 -18.46 0.35
CA ASP A 323 -42.86 -18.96 1.65
C ASP A 323 -41.68 -18.90 2.64
N GLN A 324 -42.00 -18.82 3.93
CA GLN A 324 -40.99 -18.65 4.98
C GLN A 324 -39.93 -19.76 4.95
N SER A 325 -40.30 -20.98 4.56
CA SER A 325 -39.39 -22.12 4.47
C SER A 325 -38.36 -21.96 3.35
N ALA A 326 -38.76 -21.47 2.17
CA ALA A 326 -37.87 -21.19 1.05
C ALA A 326 -36.92 -20.01 1.35
N VAL A 327 -37.41 -18.99 2.07
CA VAL A 327 -36.57 -17.86 2.49
C VAL A 327 -35.50 -18.32 3.49
N GLU A 328 -35.87 -19.11 4.48
CA GLU A 328 -34.94 -19.69 5.46
C GLU A 328 -33.88 -20.58 4.80
N GLU A 329 -34.26 -21.42 3.82
CA GLU A 329 -33.33 -22.25 3.05
C GLU A 329 -32.35 -21.39 2.24
N SER A 330 -32.84 -20.37 1.54
CA SER A 330 -32.01 -19.50 0.69
C SER A 330 -31.02 -18.61 1.46
N LEU A 331 -31.30 -18.30 2.73
CA LEU A 331 -30.41 -17.55 3.62
C LEU A 331 -29.31 -18.42 4.25
N GLY A 332 -29.25 -19.71 3.92
CA GLY A 332 -28.32 -20.64 4.56
C GLY A 332 -28.64 -20.87 6.04
N LEU A 333 -29.86 -20.50 6.49
CA LEU A 333 -30.41 -20.89 7.79
C LEU A 333 -30.87 -22.36 7.71
N ALA A 334 -29.96 -23.24 7.25
CA ALA A 334 -30.19 -24.66 7.30
C ALA A 334 -30.39 -25.04 8.77
N THR A 335 -31.64 -25.36 9.11
CA THR A 335 -32.08 -26.01 10.35
C THR A 335 -31.10 -25.86 11.51
N ILE A 336 -31.12 -24.71 12.18
CA ILE A 336 -30.80 -24.74 13.61
C ILE A 336 -31.72 -25.84 14.17
N PRO A 337 -31.20 -26.91 14.79
CA PRO A 337 -32.03 -28.00 15.29
C PRO A 337 -32.75 -27.52 16.55
N LEU A 338 -33.64 -26.55 16.40
CA LEU A 338 -34.75 -26.34 17.30
C LEU A 338 -35.64 -27.57 17.07
N GLY A 339 -35.49 -28.56 17.94
CA GLY A 339 -36.43 -29.67 17.99
C GLY A 339 -37.84 -29.10 17.93
N LYS A 340 -38.78 -29.76 17.23
CA LYS A 340 -40.17 -29.27 17.06
C LYS A 340 -40.84 -28.87 18.38
N ASP A 341 -40.31 -29.38 19.50
CA ASP A 341 -40.76 -29.19 20.88
C ASP A 341 -40.02 -28.06 21.65
N GLN A 342 -38.99 -27.43 21.08
CA GLN A 342 -38.28 -26.27 21.66
C GLN A 342 -38.64 -24.96 20.94
N ARG A 343 -39.93 -24.74 20.71
CA ARG A 343 -40.41 -23.45 20.19
C ARG A 343 -40.59 -22.48 21.33
N VAL A 344 -39.82 -21.40 21.33
CA VAL A 344 -40.06 -20.26 22.23
C VAL A 344 -41.11 -19.38 21.58
N HIS A 345 -42.28 -19.27 22.21
CA HIS A 345 -43.32 -18.35 21.77
C HIS A 345 -43.08 -16.98 22.40
N ILE A 346 -42.51 -16.05 21.61
CA ILE A 346 -42.32 -14.67 22.04
C ILE A 346 -43.63 -13.90 21.84
N MET A 347 -44.41 -13.77 22.91
CA MET A 347 -45.72 -13.09 22.89
C MET A 347 -45.61 -11.56 22.93
N ALA A 348 -44.52 -11.04 23.50
CA ALA A 348 -44.26 -9.61 23.63
C ALA A 348 -42.77 -9.37 23.89
N GLY A 349 -42.27 -8.23 23.43
CA GLY A 349 -40.94 -7.72 23.73
C GLY A 349 -41.03 -6.25 24.10
N MET A 350 -40.37 -5.85 25.18
CA MET A 350 -40.28 -4.46 25.61
C MET A 350 -38.83 -4.13 25.94
N CYS A 351 -38.38 -2.97 25.50
CA CYS A 351 -37.08 -2.42 25.87
C CYS A 351 -37.27 -1.02 26.44
N ARG A 352 -36.35 -0.59 27.30
CA ARG A 352 -36.27 0.80 27.77
C ARG A 352 -34.84 1.28 27.61
N MET A 353 -34.52 1.70 26.39
CA MET A 353 -33.16 2.12 26.00
C MET A 353 -33.06 3.66 25.99
N PRO A 354 -31.83 4.22 25.99
CA PRO A 354 -31.60 5.66 25.79
C PRO A 354 -32.27 6.21 24.52
N GLY A 355 -32.38 7.54 24.42
CA GLY A 355 -33.05 8.19 23.28
C GLY A 355 -34.58 7.97 23.20
N GLY A 356 -35.24 7.60 24.31
CA GLY A 356 -36.70 7.45 24.36
C GLY A 356 -37.23 6.17 23.67
N CYS A 357 -36.37 5.17 23.51
CA CYS A 357 -36.69 3.91 22.87
C CYS A 357 -37.38 2.95 23.85
N TYR A 358 -38.70 3.11 24.00
CA TYR A 358 -39.54 2.31 24.92
C TYR A 358 -40.28 1.15 24.23
N THR A 359 -39.99 0.91 22.96
CA THR A 359 -40.57 -0.13 22.12
C THR A 359 -39.48 -0.70 21.24
N MET A 360 -39.56 -2.00 20.91
CA MET A 360 -38.58 -2.67 20.05
C MET A 360 -38.42 -1.96 18.69
N ASP A 361 -39.51 -1.51 18.08
CA ASP A 361 -39.47 -0.82 16.77
C ASP A 361 -38.68 0.49 16.84
N ARG A 362 -38.88 1.29 17.89
CA ARG A 362 -38.11 2.52 18.11
C ARG A 362 -36.64 2.25 18.37
N TYR A 363 -36.33 1.20 19.14
CA TYR A 363 -34.94 0.81 19.36
C TYR A 363 -34.27 0.38 18.05
N TRP A 364 -34.96 -0.41 17.24
CA TRP A 364 -34.46 -0.84 15.93
C TRP A 364 -34.25 0.35 14.98
N ALA A 365 -35.23 1.24 14.89
CA ALA A 365 -35.13 2.45 14.08
C ALA A 365 -33.95 3.35 14.54
N ALA A 366 -33.75 3.52 15.85
CA ALA A 366 -32.63 4.27 16.39
C ALA A 366 -31.28 3.63 16.05
N PHE A 367 -31.19 2.30 16.11
CA PHE A 367 -29.98 1.56 15.73
C PHE A 367 -29.68 1.69 14.23
N SER A 368 -30.68 1.46 13.38
CA SER A 368 -30.52 1.58 11.92
C SER A 368 -30.16 3.00 11.47
N ALA A 369 -30.68 4.01 12.17
CA ALA A 369 -30.39 5.42 11.90
C ALA A 369 -29.15 5.94 12.65
N GLN A 370 -28.42 5.07 13.37
CA GLN A 370 -27.20 5.42 14.12
C GLN A 370 -27.39 6.61 15.08
N ILE A 371 -28.54 6.66 15.77
CA ILE A 371 -28.91 7.78 16.65
C ILE A 371 -28.16 7.72 17.97
N ASP A 372 -27.65 8.88 18.41
CA ASP A 372 -27.13 9.07 19.76
C ASP A 372 -28.27 9.29 20.77
N GLY A 373 -28.26 8.51 21.86
CA GLY A 373 -29.24 8.57 22.95
C GLY A 373 -28.77 9.31 24.21
N PHE A 374 -27.57 9.91 24.21
CA PHE A 374 -27.06 10.70 25.33
C PHE A 374 -27.91 11.96 25.55
N VAL A 375 -28.28 12.21 26.82
CA VAL A 375 -29.04 13.39 27.25
C VAL A 375 -28.38 14.00 28.48
N ASP A 376 -28.52 15.32 28.67
CA ASP A 376 -28.01 16.00 29.86
C ASP A 376 -28.66 15.45 31.14
N ILE A 377 -27.90 15.41 32.24
CA ILE A 377 -28.44 15.08 33.56
C ILE A 377 -29.55 16.10 33.91
N PRO A 378 -30.78 15.65 34.22
CA PRO A 378 -31.84 16.57 34.57
C PRO A 378 -31.46 17.44 35.77
N LEU A 379 -31.74 18.75 35.69
CA LEU A 379 -31.41 19.72 36.75
C LEU A 379 -31.94 19.32 38.14
N GLY A 380 -33.12 18.68 38.18
CA GLY A 380 -33.72 18.18 39.43
C GLY A 380 -32.99 16.98 40.05
N ARG A 381 -32.08 16.32 39.30
CA ARG A 381 -31.20 15.27 39.82
C ARG A 381 -29.86 15.85 40.25
N TRP A 382 -29.25 16.70 39.41
CA TRP A 382 -27.97 17.34 39.69
C TRP A 382 -27.74 18.56 38.78
N ASP A 383 -27.33 19.68 39.35
CA ASP A 383 -26.91 20.86 38.58
C ASP A 383 -25.42 20.78 38.24
N MET A 384 -25.11 20.49 36.97
CA MET A 384 -23.74 20.38 36.46
C MET A 384 -23.11 21.74 36.14
N THR A 385 -23.90 22.81 36.04
CA THR A 385 -23.44 24.14 35.61
C THR A 385 -22.25 24.67 36.42
N PRO A 386 -22.16 24.47 37.75
CA PRO A 386 -21.02 24.95 38.54
C PRO A 386 -19.70 24.18 38.30
N TYR A 387 -19.79 22.98 37.73
CA TYR A 387 -18.69 22.01 37.66
C TYR A 387 -18.22 21.72 36.23
N TYR A 388 -18.91 22.25 35.22
CA TYR A 388 -18.59 22.07 33.81
C TYR A 388 -18.08 23.35 33.17
N ASN A 389 -17.02 23.26 32.37
CA ASN A 389 -16.53 24.35 31.52
C ASN A 389 -16.19 23.80 30.12
N PRO A 390 -16.85 24.25 29.03
CA PRO A 390 -16.57 23.77 27.68
C PRO A 390 -15.20 24.22 27.13
N ASP A 391 -14.55 25.20 27.75
CA ASP A 391 -13.27 25.74 27.30
C ASP A 391 -12.11 24.86 27.79
N SER A 392 -11.53 24.07 26.89
CA SER A 392 -10.43 23.15 27.18
C SER A 392 -9.13 23.86 27.58
N GLU A 393 -8.95 25.14 27.22
CA GLU A 393 -7.75 25.91 27.59
C GLU A 393 -7.77 26.33 29.06
N GLN A 394 -8.94 26.29 29.71
CA GLN A 394 -9.12 26.65 31.12
C GLN A 394 -9.06 25.45 32.08
N PHE A 395 -8.82 24.24 31.56
CA PHE A 395 -8.85 22.99 32.34
C PHE A 395 -7.91 23.03 33.56
N GLY A 396 -6.75 23.70 33.44
CA GLY A 396 -5.78 23.83 34.52
C GLY A 396 -6.10 24.87 35.60
N ALA A 397 -7.04 25.81 35.35
CA ALA A 397 -7.17 27.02 36.17
C ALA A 397 -8.29 26.96 37.22
N GLN A 398 -9.30 26.10 37.07
CA GLN A 398 -10.52 26.16 37.90
C GLN A 398 -11.05 24.82 38.44
N GLY A 399 -10.36 23.69 38.22
CA GLY A 399 -10.79 22.39 38.78
C GLY A 399 -12.17 21.91 38.30
N ARG A 400 -12.63 22.39 37.15
CA ARG A 400 -13.90 22.03 36.51
C ARG A 400 -13.66 21.01 35.39
N SER A 401 -14.64 20.14 35.15
CA SER A 401 -14.59 19.14 34.08
C SER A 401 -14.89 19.78 32.72
N VAL A 402 -14.16 19.37 31.68
CA VAL A 402 -14.46 19.68 30.27
C VAL A 402 -15.40 18.67 29.62
N THR A 403 -15.67 17.56 30.31
CA THR A 403 -16.63 16.54 29.90
C THR A 403 -17.93 16.70 30.68
N ARG A 404 -19.06 16.73 29.98
CA ARG A 404 -20.39 16.59 30.59
C ARG A 404 -20.59 15.10 30.88
N HIS A 405 -20.61 14.70 32.15
CA HIS A 405 -20.91 13.32 32.57
C HIS A 405 -22.39 13.16 32.88
#